data_AF-A0A6J7IEN0-F1
#
_entry.id   AF-A0A6J7IEN0-F1
#
_cell.length_a   1.000
_cell.length_b   1.000
_cell.length_c   1.000
_cell.angle_alpha   90.00
_cell.angle_beta   90.00
_cell.angle_gamma   90.00
#
_symmetry.space_group_name_H-M   'P 1'
#
loop_
_entity.id
_entity.type
_entity.pdbx_description
1 polymer ?
#
loop_
_entity_poly.entity_id
_entity_poly.type
_entity_poly.pdbx_seq_one_letter_code
_entity_poly.pdbx_strand_id
1 'polypeptide(L)'
;MALQGLRLAQRANGVSLLHGEVSRGMFAGLWPGFDPADVPITSITNGVHAPTWVAREIRDLAGTGSGIEPINGAEGWETIANTSDEHLWSVKRQLREQLIAMTRGRLRDSWLARGAAVAELGWIDSVLDPDILTIGFARRVPSYKRLTLMLRDKDRLRALLLDPERPIQLVVAGKSHPADDGGKRLIQELVEFADSADVRHRIVFLPNYDMTMATLLYPGCDVWLNNPIRPLEASGTSGMKAALNGALNLSILDGWWDEWFDGENGWAIPTADGVEDHDRRDDIEADALYGLIEKAVAATFYDVDESRLPRRWIGMVRHTLRTLGPKVLSTRMVREYVLRLYLPAGSSSREMEASGFALAREVCAWKQRERSQWPLLRVDHVEADGVGDSVSLGTPITVRAFVSLGELTPDDVLVQAVYGRVDADDRFIAPRHAAMQQAESFEPGGWEYRLTLPLEQNGPFGYTVRILPHHAGLAAPEEMGLQVLPTVTVGA
;
A
#
# COMPACT_ATOMS: atom_id res chain seq x y z
N MET A 1 12.50 -14.15 14.58
CA MET A 1 13.13 -13.63 13.35
C MET A 1 12.85 -12.14 13.12
N ALA A 2 11.60 -11.69 12.91
CA ALA A 2 11.31 -10.27 12.64
C ALA A 2 11.85 -9.30 13.71
N LEU A 3 11.63 -9.62 14.99
CA LEU A 3 12.19 -8.86 16.12
C LEU A 3 13.72 -8.74 16.06
N GLN A 4 14.42 -9.82 15.73
CA GLN A 4 15.87 -9.81 15.59
C GLN A 4 16.30 -8.91 14.42
N GLY A 5 15.57 -8.97 13.30
CA GLY A 5 15.81 -8.09 12.16
C GLY A 5 15.71 -6.61 12.55
N LEU A 6 14.65 -6.20 13.25
CA LEU A 6 14.48 -4.82 13.71
C LEU A 6 15.52 -4.38 14.74
N ARG A 7 16.00 -5.28 15.60
CA ARG A 7 17.05 -4.95 16.58
C ARG A 7 18.44 -4.83 15.97
N LEU A 8 18.69 -5.52 14.86
CA LEU A 8 19.99 -5.51 14.16
C LEU A 8 20.04 -4.48 13.03
N ALA A 9 18.90 -4.14 12.45
CA ALA A 9 18.81 -3.15 11.38
C ALA A 9 18.72 -1.74 11.97
N GLN A 10 19.51 -0.83 11.42
CA GLN A 10 19.41 0.60 11.76
C GLN A 10 18.23 1.30 11.04
N ARG A 11 17.70 0.68 9.98
CA ARG A 11 16.62 1.22 9.14
C ARG A 11 15.67 0.10 8.73
N ALA A 12 14.37 0.36 8.79
CA ALA A 12 13.32 -0.58 8.42
C ALA A 12 12.19 0.13 7.66
N ASN A 13 11.46 -0.60 6.82
CA ASN A 13 10.36 -0.04 6.06
C ASN A 13 9.19 -1.01 5.86
N GLY A 14 7.99 -0.45 5.75
CA GLY A 14 6.83 -1.10 5.13
C GLY A 14 6.87 -1.02 3.60
N VAL A 15 6.03 -1.83 2.94
CA VAL A 15 5.96 -1.97 1.47
C VAL A 15 4.75 -1.25 0.82
N SER A 16 4.01 -0.50 1.64
CA SER A 16 3.07 0.57 1.30
C SER A 16 2.97 1.53 2.50
N LEU A 17 2.30 2.68 2.36
CA LEU A 17 2.04 3.62 3.44
C LEU A 17 1.26 2.95 4.58
N LEU A 18 0.08 2.38 4.27
CA LEU A 18 -0.75 1.67 5.25
C LEU A 18 0.00 0.52 5.93
N HIS A 19 0.77 -0.27 5.18
CA HIS A 19 1.56 -1.34 5.77
C HIS A 19 2.65 -0.81 6.71
N GLY A 20 3.23 0.36 6.44
CA GLY A 20 4.16 1.01 7.36
C GLY A 20 3.48 1.42 8.66
N GLU A 21 2.28 2.01 8.58
CA GLU A 21 1.46 2.37 9.74
C GLU A 21 1.12 1.14 10.59
N VAL A 22 0.62 0.08 9.96
CA VAL A 22 0.33 -1.20 10.63
C VAL A 22 1.60 -1.80 11.24
N SER A 23 2.73 -1.75 10.54
CA SER A 23 4.01 -2.26 11.04
C SER A 23 4.48 -1.51 12.27
N ARG A 24 4.35 -0.17 12.29
CA ARG A 24 4.69 0.65 13.45
C ARG A 24 3.84 0.27 14.67
N GLY A 25 2.54 0.11 14.51
CA GLY A 25 1.65 -0.34 15.59
C GLY A 25 2.01 -1.75 16.08
N MET A 26 2.23 -2.69 15.16
CA MET A 26 2.57 -4.09 15.48
C MET A 26 3.90 -4.22 16.25
N PHE A 27 4.86 -3.33 15.99
CA PHE A 27 6.18 -3.35 16.63
C PHE A 27 6.39 -2.25 17.69
N ALA A 28 5.36 -1.49 18.05
CA ALA A 28 5.44 -0.40 19.03
C ALA A 28 5.99 -0.87 20.39
N GLY A 29 5.79 -2.14 20.77
CA GLY A 29 6.36 -2.72 21.99
C GLY A 29 7.89 -2.72 22.07
N LEU A 30 8.60 -2.42 20.97
CA LEU A 30 10.07 -2.22 20.97
C LEU A 30 10.50 -0.78 21.27
N TRP A 31 9.57 0.15 21.22
CA TRP A 31 9.73 1.58 21.53
C TRP A 31 8.74 1.97 22.62
N PRO A 32 8.94 1.50 23.86
CA PRO A 32 7.98 1.73 24.94
C PRO A 32 7.73 3.21 25.19
N GLY A 33 6.46 3.57 25.28
CA GLY A 33 5.98 4.93 25.48
C GLY A 33 5.87 5.77 24.21
N PHE A 34 6.48 5.37 23.10
CA PHE A 34 6.38 6.12 21.84
C PHE A 34 4.99 5.94 21.24
N ASP A 35 4.49 7.01 20.62
CA ASP A 35 3.34 6.87 19.73
C ASP A 35 3.73 6.01 18.53
N PRO A 36 2.84 5.13 18.02
CA PRO A 36 3.15 4.33 16.84
C PRO A 36 3.66 5.16 15.67
N ALA A 37 3.19 6.39 15.48
CA ALA A 37 3.66 7.27 14.40
C ALA A 37 5.16 7.57 14.47
N ASP A 38 5.78 7.53 15.65
CA ASP A 38 7.20 7.83 15.87
C ASP A 38 8.12 6.62 15.81
N VAL A 39 7.56 5.40 15.76
CA VAL A 39 8.35 4.18 15.58
C VAL A 39 9.15 4.30 14.27
N PRO A 40 10.49 4.12 14.27
CA PRO A 40 11.39 4.43 13.14
C PRO A 40 11.34 3.38 12.02
N ILE A 41 10.12 3.06 11.58
CA ILE A 41 9.81 2.23 10.42
C ILE A 41 9.22 3.16 9.36
N THR A 42 9.93 3.34 8.24
CA THR A 42 9.43 4.16 7.13
C THR A 42 8.53 3.35 6.19
N SER A 43 8.19 3.89 5.03
CA SER A 43 7.49 3.16 3.95
C SER A 43 8.13 3.43 2.60
N ILE A 44 8.29 2.37 1.81
CA ILE A 44 8.64 2.44 0.38
C ILE A 44 7.64 1.55 -0.35
N THR A 45 6.68 2.16 -1.05
CA THR A 45 5.66 1.42 -1.76
C THR A 45 6.28 0.57 -2.86
N ASN A 46 5.84 -0.69 -2.97
CA ASN A 46 6.29 -1.58 -4.01
C ASN A 46 6.11 -1.00 -5.43
N GLY A 47 6.88 -1.55 -6.37
CA GLY A 47 6.72 -1.30 -7.79
C GLY A 47 6.95 -2.55 -8.61
N VAL A 48 6.58 -2.49 -9.89
CA VAL A 48 6.66 -3.59 -10.84
C VAL A 48 7.52 -3.22 -12.04
N HIS A 49 8.19 -4.23 -12.60
CA HIS A 49 9.13 -4.05 -13.70
C HIS A 49 8.38 -3.91 -15.03
N ALA A 50 8.19 -2.68 -15.49
CA ALA A 50 7.43 -2.38 -16.71
C ALA A 50 7.92 -3.17 -17.96
N PRO A 51 9.24 -3.33 -18.22
CA PRO A 51 9.70 -4.13 -19.36
C PRO A 51 9.22 -5.59 -19.36
N THR A 52 8.94 -6.17 -18.19
CA THR A 52 8.40 -7.54 -18.07
C THR A 52 6.88 -7.56 -18.17
N TRP A 53 6.20 -6.56 -17.60
CA TRP A 53 4.76 -6.63 -17.35
C TRP A 53 3.91 -5.82 -18.32
N VAL A 54 4.48 -4.87 -19.06
CA VAL A 54 3.77 -4.09 -20.08
C VAL A 54 3.76 -4.88 -21.38
N ALA A 55 2.56 -5.13 -21.91
CA ALA A 55 2.38 -5.75 -23.21
C ALA A 55 3.04 -4.92 -24.30
N ARG A 56 3.55 -5.60 -25.32
CA ARG A 56 4.22 -4.94 -26.44
C ARG A 56 3.29 -3.94 -27.12
N GLU A 57 2.04 -4.31 -27.31
CA GLU A 57 1.00 -3.51 -27.95
C GLU A 57 0.75 -2.20 -27.20
N ILE A 58 0.74 -2.23 -25.86
CA ILE A 58 0.61 -1.01 -25.02
C ILE A 58 1.88 -0.16 -25.14
N ARG A 59 3.06 -0.77 -25.11
CA ARG A 59 4.32 -0.03 -25.25
C ARG A 59 4.43 0.63 -26.62
N ASP A 60 4.01 -0.05 -27.68
CA ASP A 60 4.09 0.44 -29.06
C ASP A 60 3.19 1.69 -29.27
N LEU A 61 2.21 1.95 -28.39
CA LEU A 61 1.45 3.22 -28.33
C LEU A 61 2.33 4.44 -27.96
N ALA A 62 3.47 4.23 -27.29
CA ALA A 62 4.46 5.29 -27.04
C ALA A 62 5.31 5.61 -28.29
N GLY A 63 5.18 4.83 -29.37
CA GLY A 63 5.92 4.97 -30.61
C GLY A 63 6.43 3.62 -31.13
N THR A 64 6.18 3.33 -32.40
CA THR A 64 6.56 2.05 -33.02
C THR A 64 8.08 1.83 -32.98
N GLY A 65 8.51 0.67 -32.47
CA GLY A 65 9.93 0.34 -32.39
C GLY A 65 10.69 1.09 -31.29
N SER A 66 9.99 1.87 -30.47
CA SER A 66 10.57 2.43 -29.27
C SER A 66 10.98 1.30 -28.33
N GLY A 67 12.20 1.40 -27.79
CA GLY A 67 12.71 0.45 -26.80
C GLY A 67 11.92 0.57 -25.49
N ILE A 68 12.52 0.11 -24.39
CA ILE A 68 11.90 0.22 -23.07
C ILE A 68 11.98 1.63 -22.46
N GLU A 69 12.75 2.53 -23.08
CA GLU A 69 13.01 3.86 -22.51
C GLU A 69 11.80 4.76 -22.32
N PRO A 70 10.82 4.84 -23.25
CA PRO A 70 9.67 5.74 -23.06
C PRO A 70 8.89 5.43 -21.79
N ILE A 71 8.74 4.14 -21.44
CA ILE A 71 7.94 3.70 -20.29
C ILE A 71 8.69 3.73 -18.95
N ASN A 72 9.97 4.16 -18.96
CA ASN A 72 10.76 4.37 -17.73
C ASN A 72 10.45 5.70 -17.04
N GLY A 73 9.85 6.66 -17.76
CA GLY A 73 9.51 8.00 -17.27
C GLY A 73 8.05 8.36 -17.55
N ALA A 74 7.60 9.48 -16.98
CA ALA A 74 6.21 9.95 -17.13
C ALA A 74 5.84 10.29 -18.58
N GLU A 75 6.79 10.79 -19.38
CA GLU A 75 6.55 11.25 -20.75
C GLU A 75 6.02 10.15 -21.69
N GLY A 76 6.52 8.91 -21.58
CA GLY A 76 5.99 7.81 -22.38
C GLY A 76 4.58 7.41 -21.95
N TRP A 77 4.27 7.46 -20.66
CA TRP A 77 2.91 7.22 -20.16
C TRP A 77 1.93 8.29 -20.63
N GLU A 78 2.35 9.55 -20.67
CA GLU A 78 1.55 10.64 -21.27
C GLU A 78 1.31 10.42 -22.76
N THR A 79 2.33 9.98 -23.50
CA THR A 79 2.21 9.66 -24.93
C THR A 79 1.20 8.54 -25.17
N ILE A 80 1.33 7.43 -24.45
CA ILE A 80 0.35 6.32 -24.50
C ILE A 80 -1.04 6.85 -24.17
N ALA A 81 -1.16 7.59 -23.07
CA ALA A 81 -2.39 8.22 -22.61
C ALA A 81 -2.85 9.41 -23.46
N ASN A 82 -2.24 9.72 -24.60
CA ASN A 82 -2.73 10.72 -25.57
C ASN A 82 -3.06 10.10 -26.93
N THR A 83 -2.92 8.78 -27.07
CA THR A 83 -3.39 8.00 -28.23
C THR A 83 -4.89 8.18 -28.45
N SER A 84 -5.38 8.11 -29.69
CA SER A 84 -6.82 8.19 -29.97
C SER A 84 -7.61 7.08 -29.28
N ASP A 85 -8.88 7.36 -28.97
CA ASP A 85 -9.76 6.42 -28.28
C ASP A 85 -9.94 5.12 -29.09
N GLU A 86 -10.10 5.24 -30.40
CA GLU A 86 -10.26 4.12 -31.34
C GLU A 86 -9.06 3.17 -31.28
N HIS A 87 -7.84 3.73 -31.22
CA HIS A 87 -6.60 2.96 -31.22
C HIS A 87 -6.32 2.34 -29.84
N LEU A 88 -6.54 3.07 -28.75
CA LEU A 88 -6.42 2.51 -27.42
C LEU A 88 -7.43 1.37 -27.19
N TRP A 89 -8.66 1.55 -27.65
CA TRP A 89 -9.70 0.53 -27.54
C TRP A 89 -9.43 -0.71 -28.40
N SER A 90 -8.94 -0.53 -29.63
CA SER A 90 -8.57 -1.65 -30.50
C SER A 90 -7.41 -2.47 -29.93
N VAL A 91 -6.40 -1.81 -29.34
CA VAL A 91 -5.31 -2.50 -28.63
C VAL A 91 -5.85 -3.29 -27.43
N LYS A 92 -6.74 -2.72 -26.61
CA LYS A 92 -7.37 -3.46 -25.49
C LYS A 92 -8.17 -4.67 -25.97
N ARG A 93 -8.89 -4.54 -27.10
CA ARG A 93 -9.60 -5.68 -27.72
C ARG A 93 -8.63 -6.76 -28.21
N GLN A 94 -7.54 -6.39 -28.87
CA GLN A 94 -6.49 -7.33 -29.29
C GLN A 94 -5.90 -8.11 -28.10
N LEU A 95 -5.64 -7.42 -26.98
CA LEU A 95 -5.10 -8.08 -25.78
C LEU A 95 -6.11 -9.07 -25.16
N ARG A 96 -7.42 -8.77 -25.21
CA ARG A 96 -8.47 -9.72 -24.84
C ARG A 96 -8.47 -10.96 -25.73
N GLU A 97 -8.34 -10.79 -27.05
CA GLU A 97 -8.25 -11.93 -27.98
C GLU A 97 -7.07 -12.85 -27.66
N GLN A 98 -5.91 -12.29 -27.35
CA GLN A 98 -4.73 -13.07 -26.95
C GLN A 98 -4.95 -13.84 -25.64
N LEU A 99 -5.56 -13.21 -24.64
CA LEU A 99 -5.93 -13.87 -23.39
C LEU A 99 -6.93 -15.01 -23.63
N ILE A 100 -7.95 -14.79 -24.47
CA ILE A 100 -8.97 -15.79 -24.79
C ILE A 100 -8.35 -16.98 -25.52
N ALA A 101 -7.48 -16.74 -26.51
CA ALA A 101 -6.78 -17.80 -27.21
C ALA A 101 -5.94 -18.67 -26.27
N MET A 102 -5.17 -18.03 -25.37
CA MET A 102 -4.39 -18.73 -24.34
C MET A 102 -5.29 -19.52 -23.38
N THR A 103 -6.40 -18.90 -22.95
CA THR A 103 -7.39 -19.50 -22.06
C THR A 103 -7.98 -20.76 -22.66
N ARG A 104 -8.45 -20.71 -23.91
CA ARG A 104 -9.05 -21.86 -24.61
C ARG A 104 -8.06 -23.02 -24.75
N GLY A 105 -6.80 -22.71 -25.09
CA GLY A 105 -5.73 -23.72 -25.14
C GLY A 105 -5.52 -24.41 -23.80
N ARG A 106 -5.30 -23.62 -22.74
CA ARG A 106 -5.07 -24.17 -21.38
C ARG A 106 -6.27 -24.89 -20.81
N LEU A 107 -7.49 -24.42 -21.10
CA LEU A 107 -8.72 -25.09 -20.68
C LEU A 107 -8.84 -26.46 -21.36
N ARG A 108 -8.56 -26.54 -22.67
CA ARG A 108 -8.54 -27.80 -23.41
C ARG A 108 -7.53 -28.77 -22.80
N ASP A 109 -6.30 -28.34 -22.53
CA ASP A 109 -5.27 -29.15 -21.87
C ASP A 109 -5.72 -29.63 -20.48
N SER A 110 -6.34 -28.75 -19.69
CA SER A 110 -6.82 -29.07 -18.35
C SER A 110 -7.95 -30.10 -18.38
N TRP A 111 -8.90 -30.01 -19.32
CA TRP A 111 -9.99 -30.98 -19.44
C TRP A 111 -9.51 -32.34 -19.95
N LEU A 112 -8.56 -32.38 -20.89
CA LEU A 112 -7.92 -33.62 -21.34
C LEU A 112 -7.18 -34.31 -20.19
N ALA A 113 -6.43 -33.55 -19.38
CA ALA A 113 -5.74 -34.08 -18.20
C ALA A 113 -6.71 -34.62 -17.12
N ARG A 114 -7.95 -34.13 -17.10
CA ARG A 114 -9.04 -34.64 -16.24
C ARG A 114 -9.81 -35.82 -16.83
N GLY A 115 -9.42 -36.30 -18.01
CA GLY A 115 -9.98 -37.51 -18.63
C GLY A 115 -11.10 -37.28 -19.63
N ALA A 116 -11.40 -36.03 -20.02
CA ALA A 116 -12.39 -35.75 -21.06
C ALA A 116 -11.90 -36.20 -22.45
N ALA A 117 -12.82 -36.68 -23.29
CA ALA A 117 -12.53 -37.03 -24.67
C ALA A 117 -12.53 -35.78 -25.57
N VAL A 118 -11.72 -35.77 -26.62
CA VAL A 118 -11.62 -34.63 -27.57
C VAL A 118 -12.99 -34.22 -28.15
N ALA A 119 -13.87 -35.18 -28.41
CA ALA A 119 -15.22 -34.94 -28.93
C ALA A 119 -16.11 -34.15 -27.95
N GLU A 120 -15.84 -34.19 -26.65
CA GLU A 120 -16.59 -33.48 -25.62
C GLU A 120 -16.17 -32.02 -25.46
N LEU A 121 -15.07 -31.59 -26.12
CA LEU A 121 -14.42 -30.30 -25.89
C LEU A 121 -14.81 -29.21 -26.89
N GLY A 122 -15.75 -29.47 -27.81
CA GLY A 122 -16.16 -28.50 -28.83
C GLY A 122 -16.73 -27.19 -28.26
N TRP A 123 -17.31 -27.22 -27.05
CA TRP A 123 -17.81 -26.02 -26.39
C TRP A 123 -16.70 -25.02 -25.99
N ILE A 124 -15.45 -25.48 -25.84
CA ILE A 124 -14.30 -24.62 -25.49
C ILE A 124 -14.06 -23.54 -26.54
N ASP A 125 -14.40 -23.81 -27.79
CA ASP A 125 -14.19 -22.86 -28.89
C ASP A 125 -15.14 -21.64 -28.79
N SER A 126 -16.15 -21.69 -27.92
CA SER A 126 -17.06 -20.59 -27.59
C SER A 126 -16.80 -19.93 -26.23
N VAL A 127 -15.77 -20.40 -25.49
CA VAL A 127 -15.44 -19.89 -24.16
C VAL A 127 -14.84 -18.50 -24.26
N LEU A 128 -15.44 -17.55 -23.53
CA LEU A 128 -15.10 -16.13 -23.50
C LEU A 128 -15.24 -15.43 -24.86
N ASP A 129 -15.53 -14.14 -24.81
CA ASP A 129 -15.74 -13.26 -25.96
C ASP A 129 -14.87 -12.01 -25.84
N PRO A 130 -14.12 -11.61 -26.90
CA PRO A 130 -13.29 -10.41 -26.88
C PRO A 130 -14.08 -9.10 -26.87
N ASP A 131 -15.40 -9.12 -26.95
CA ASP A 131 -16.27 -7.94 -26.87
C ASP A 131 -17.01 -7.85 -25.52
N ILE A 132 -16.75 -8.77 -24.58
CA ILE A 132 -17.35 -8.78 -23.24
C ILE A 132 -16.36 -8.31 -22.17
N LEU A 133 -16.89 -7.62 -21.15
CA LEU A 133 -16.14 -7.13 -20.00
C LEU A 133 -15.43 -8.28 -19.29
N THR A 134 -14.09 -8.26 -19.32
CA THR A 134 -13.25 -9.32 -18.76
C THR A 134 -12.65 -8.90 -17.41
N ILE A 135 -13.04 -9.58 -16.35
CA ILE A 135 -12.49 -9.37 -15.00
C ILE A 135 -11.51 -10.49 -14.66
N GLY A 136 -10.29 -10.11 -14.32
CA GLY A 136 -9.23 -11.02 -13.90
C GLY A 136 -9.13 -11.15 -12.40
N PHE A 137 -8.85 -12.36 -11.93
CA PHE A 137 -8.45 -12.63 -10.56
C PHE A 137 -7.33 -13.68 -10.56
N ALA A 138 -6.10 -13.32 -10.18
CA ALA A 138 -5.07 -14.34 -9.99
C ALA A 138 -4.14 -14.13 -8.80
N ARG A 139 -4.15 -15.10 -7.88
CA ARG A 139 -3.36 -15.05 -6.64
C ARG A 139 -3.05 -16.47 -6.13
N ARG A 140 -2.02 -16.61 -5.29
CA ARG A 140 -1.92 -17.79 -4.39
C ARG A 140 -3.15 -17.77 -3.46
N VAL A 141 -3.66 -18.92 -3.04
CA VAL A 141 -4.95 -19.05 -2.34
C VAL A 141 -4.81 -19.32 -0.81
N PRO A 142 -4.27 -18.38 -0.01
CA PRO A 142 -4.52 -18.36 1.43
C PRO A 142 -5.91 -17.75 1.71
N SER A 143 -6.51 -18.12 2.84
CA SER A 143 -7.87 -17.73 3.24
C SER A 143 -8.14 -16.22 3.24
N TYR A 144 -7.18 -15.39 3.67
CA TYR A 144 -7.36 -13.93 3.76
C TYR A 144 -7.55 -13.22 2.42
N LYS A 145 -7.24 -13.89 1.29
CA LYS A 145 -7.41 -13.34 -0.07
C LYS A 145 -8.81 -13.55 -0.63
N ARG A 146 -9.69 -14.25 0.10
CA ARG A 146 -11.13 -14.37 -0.15
C ARG A 146 -11.50 -14.69 -1.61
N LEU A 147 -10.85 -15.70 -2.18
CA LEU A 147 -11.12 -16.21 -3.55
C LEU A 147 -12.63 -16.48 -3.75
N THR A 148 -13.31 -17.05 -2.75
CA THR A 148 -14.71 -17.45 -2.83
C THR A 148 -15.70 -16.37 -2.42
N LEU A 149 -15.27 -15.14 -2.11
CA LEU A 149 -16.22 -14.05 -1.85
C LEU A 149 -17.16 -13.83 -3.04
N MET A 150 -16.64 -13.98 -4.27
CA MET A 150 -17.44 -13.91 -5.50
C MET A 150 -18.44 -15.07 -5.65
N LEU A 151 -18.28 -16.16 -4.90
CA LEU A 151 -19.18 -17.30 -4.88
C LEU A 151 -20.14 -17.27 -3.68
N ARG A 152 -20.09 -16.21 -2.84
CA ARG A 152 -20.94 -16.08 -1.66
C ARG A 152 -22.42 -16.08 -2.04
N ASP A 153 -22.77 -15.42 -3.16
CA ASP A 153 -24.07 -15.51 -3.83
C ASP A 153 -23.89 -15.99 -5.28
N LYS A 154 -23.99 -17.31 -5.47
CA LYS A 154 -23.80 -17.97 -6.76
C LYS A 154 -24.86 -17.54 -7.78
N ASP A 155 -26.09 -17.29 -7.34
CA ASP A 155 -27.20 -16.95 -8.24
C ASP A 155 -27.07 -15.50 -8.73
N ARG A 156 -26.62 -14.59 -7.86
CA ARG A 156 -26.27 -13.23 -8.29
C ARG A 156 -25.06 -13.21 -9.20
N LEU A 157 -24.03 -14.03 -8.94
CA LEU A 157 -22.92 -14.16 -9.87
C LEU A 157 -23.39 -14.70 -11.24
N ARG A 158 -24.26 -15.73 -11.27
CA ARG A 158 -24.88 -16.23 -12.51
C ARG A 158 -25.61 -15.13 -13.26
N ALA A 159 -26.41 -14.34 -12.56
CA ALA A 159 -27.16 -13.24 -13.16
C ALA A 159 -26.23 -12.21 -13.84
N LEU A 160 -25.09 -11.88 -13.22
CA LEU A 160 -24.10 -10.98 -13.83
C LEU A 160 -23.39 -11.61 -15.04
N LEU A 161 -23.00 -12.88 -14.94
CA LEU A 161 -22.33 -13.60 -16.04
C LEU A 161 -23.23 -13.73 -17.28
N LEU A 162 -24.54 -13.89 -17.05
CA LEU A 162 -25.54 -14.20 -18.07
C LEU A 162 -26.49 -13.02 -18.36
N ASP A 163 -26.16 -11.82 -17.91
CA ASP A 163 -26.95 -10.62 -18.19
C ASP A 163 -27.10 -10.45 -19.72
N PRO A 164 -28.32 -10.27 -20.24
CA PRO A 164 -28.55 -10.22 -21.69
C PRO A 164 -28.01 -8.94 -22.35
N GLU A 165 -27.85 -7.86 -21.59
CA GLU A 165 -27.42 -6.56 -22.10
C GLU A 165 -25.97 -6.23 -21.71
N ARG A 166 -25.58 -6.59 -20.50
CA ARG A 166 -24.30 -6.23 -19.87
C ARG A 166 -23.61 -7.44 -19.22
N PRO A 167 -23.39 -8.54 -19.97
CA PRO A 167 -22.78 -9.74 -19.41
C PRO A 167 -21.35 -9.44 -18.94
N ILE A 168 -20.87 -10.20 -17.97
CA ILE A 168 -19.44 -10.18 -17.61
C ILE A 168 -18.81 -11.54 -17.86
N GLN A 169 -17.49 -11.57 -17.92
CA GLN A 169 -16.73 -12.82 -17.92
C GLN A 169 -15.56 -12.76 -16.95
N LEU A 170 -15.26 -13.91 -16.33
CA LEU A 170 -14.26 -14.03 -15.28
C LEU A 170 -13.14 -14.99 -15.68
N VAL A 171 -11.89 -14.52 -15.58
CA VAL A 171 -10.71 -15.36 -15.71
C VAL A 171 -10.02 -15.47 -14.36
N VAL A 172 -10.18 -16.63 -13.73
CA VAL A 172 -9.61 -16.90 -12.42
C VAL A 172 -8.40 -17.81 -12.56
N ALA A 173 -7.28 -17.48 -11.91
CA ALA A 173 -6.10 -18.33 -11.90
C ALA A 173 -5.49 -18.40 -10.50
N GLY A 174 -4.91 -19.54 -10.14
CA GLY A 174 -4.33 -19.66 -8.81
C GLY A 174 -3.62 -20.96 -8.55
N LYS A 175 -2.94 -20.99 -7.40
CA LYS A 175 -2.32 -22.17 -6.81
C LYS A 175 -2.57 -22.15 -5.31
N SER A 176 -3.04 -23.25 -4.74
CA SER A 176 -3.00 -23.49 -3.30
C SER A 176 -1.69 -24.19 -2.93
N HIS A 177 -1.26 -24.04 -1.68
CA HIS A 177 -0.11 -24.80 -1.18
C HIS A 177 -0.53 -26.29 -1.03
N PRO A 178 0.35 -27.27 -1.32
CA PRO A 178 0.01 -28.69 -1.18
C PRO A 178 -0.43 -29.11 0.23
N ALA A 179 -0.08 -28.35 1.26
CA ALA A 179 -0.50 -28.59 2.65
C ALA A 179 -1.70 -27.73 3.10
N ASP A 180 -2.28 -26.91 2.23
CA ASP A 180 -3.41 -26.04 2.55
C ASP A 180 -4.74 -26.64 2.06
N ASP A 181 -5.31 -27.53 2.88
CA ASP A 181 -6.58 -28.19 2.55
C ASP A 181 -7.79 -27.24 2.56
N GLY A 182 -7.67 -26.10 3.24
CA GLY A 182 -8.66 -25.01 3.15
C GLY A 182 -8.64 -24.39 1.76
N GLY A 183 -7.48 -23.90 1.33
CA GLY A 183 -7.30 -23.31 0.00
C GLY A 183 -7.65 -24.25 -1.15
N LYS A 184 -7.38 -25.57 -1.02
CA LYS A 184 -7.81 -26.58 -2.01
C LYS A 184 -9.33 -26.69 -2.12
N ARG A 185 -10.06 -26.72 -1.00
CA ARG A 185 -11.53 -26.77 -1.01
C ARG A 185 -12.14 -25.54 -1.67
N LEU A 186 -11.59 -24.35 -1.39
CA LEU A 186 -12.02 -23.11 -2.03
C LEU A 186 -11.80 -23.13 -3.56
N ILE A 187 -10.66 -23.66 -4.03
CA ILE A 187 -10.41 -23.84 -5.47
C ILE A 187 -11.40 -24.85 -6.05
N GLN A 188 -11.64 -25.98 -5.37
CA GLN A 188 -12.56 -27.00 -5.84
C GLN A 188 -13.97 -26.44 -6.05
N GLU A 189 -14.50 -25.70 -5.07
CA GLU A 189 -15.81 -25.06 -5.18
C GLU A 189 -15.89 -24.11 -6.39
N LEU A 190 -14.84 -23.33 -6.62
CA LEU A 190 -14.77 -22.45 -7.78
C LEU A 190 -14.72 -23.21 -9.10
N VAL A 191 -13.95 -24.30 -9.18
CA VAL A 191 -13.86 -25.14 -10.38
C VAL A 191 -15.21 -25.80 -10.66
N GLU A 192 -15.89 -26.33 -9.64
CA GLU A 192 -17.22 -26.93 -9.79
C GLU A 192 -18.24 -25.91 -10.31
N PHE A 193 -18.23 -24.68 -9.77
CA PHE A 193 -19.08 -23.61 -10.29
C PHE A 193 -18.70 -23.23 -11.73
N ALA A 194 -17.40 -23.02 -12.01
CA ALA A 194 -16.93 -22.60 -13.32
C ALA A 194 -17.16 -23.65 -14.41
N ASP A 195 -17.17 -24.95 -14.07
CA ASP A 195 -17.45 -26.03 -15.02
C ASP A 195 -18.95 -26.25 -15.26
N SER A 196 -19.84 -25.59 -14.51
CA SER A 196 -21.28 -25.71 -14.66
C SER A 196 -21.74 -25.27 -16.05
N ALA A 197 -22.55 -26.08 -16.73
CA ALA A 197 -22.85 -25.95 -18.16
C ALA A 197 -23.49 -24.61 -18.55
N ASP A 198 -24.26 -24.02 -17.62
CA ASP A 198 -24.92 -22.72 -17.75
C ASP A 198 -23.93 -21.54 -17.77
N VAL A 199 -22.77 -21.64 -17.11
CA VAL A 199 -21.83 -20.52 -16.96
C VAL A 199 -20.42 -20.77 -17.51
N ARG A 200 -20.04 -22.00 -17.84
CA ARG A 200 -18.67 -22.37 -18.28
C ARG A 200 -18.14 -21.65 -19.51
N HIS A 201 -19.00 -20.96 -20.25
CA HIS A 201 -18.62 -20.11 -21.38
C HIS A 201 -18.29 -18.66 -20.98
N ARG A 202 -18.53 -18.29 -19.72
CA ARG A 202 -18.32 -16.95 -19.13
C ARG A 202 -17.33 -16.94 -17.97
N ILE A 203 -17.09 -18.06 -17.31
CA ILE A 203 -16.12 -18.15 -16.20
C ILE A 203 -15.20 -19.33 -16.41
N VAL A 204 -13.90 -19.11 -16.15
CA VAL A 204 -12.87 -20.14 -16.27
C VAL A 204 -11.94 -20.13 -15.06
N PHE A 205 -11.49 -21.32 -14.65
CA PHE A 205 -10.37 -21.49 -13.75
C PHE A 205 -9.15 -22.01 -14.50
N LEU A 206 -8.04 -21.27 -14.46
CA LEU A 206 -6.78 -21.64 -15.10
C LEU A 206 -5.80 -22.19 -14.05
N PRO A 207 -5.48 -23.50 -14.11
CA PRO A 207 -4.50 -24.09 -13.22
C PRO A 207 -3.09 -23.63 -13.56
N ASN A 208 -2.18 -23.86 -12.63
CA ASN A 208 -0.75 -23.65 -12.84
C ASN A 208 -0.32 -22.19 -13.13
N TYR A 209 -0.99 -21.21 -12.53
CA TYR A 209 -0.58 -19.79 -12.60
C TYR A 209 0.94 -19.58 -12.45
N ASP A 210 1.55 -18.98 -13.46
CA ASP A 210 2.97 -18.71 -13.58
C ASP A 210 3.21 -17.36 -14.28
N MET A 211 4.47 -16.97 -14.45
CA MET A 211 4.80 -15.70 -15.10
C MET A 211 4.40 -15.66 -16.58
N THR A 212 4.48 -16.78 -17.30
CA THR A 212 4.14 -16.86 -18.73
C THR A 212 2.65 -16.68 -18.97
N MET A 213 1.80 -17.26 -18.12
CA MET A 213 0.36 -16.99 -18.13
C MET A 213 0.11 -15.53 -17.78
N ALA A 214 0.80 -15.02 -16.76
CA ALA A 214 0.59 -13.67 -16.26
C ALA A 214 0.88 -12.58 -17.30
N THR A 215 1.84 -12.78 -18.23
CA THR A 215 2.12 -11.83 -19.31
C THR A 215 0.98 -11.66 -20.31
N LEU A 216 0.03 -12.61 -20.37
CA LEU A 216 -1.18 -12.49 -21.20
C LEU A 216 -2.43 -12.20 -20.36
N LEU A 217 -2.45 -12.66 -19.12
CA LEU A 217 -3.57 -12.43 -18.21
C LEU A 217 -3.73 -10.96 -17.84
N TYR A 218 -2.67 -10.29 -17.34
CA TYR A 218 -2.79 -8.90 -16.92
C TYR A 218 -3.23 -7.97 -18.06
N PRO A 219 -2.63 -8.05 -19.27
CA PRO A 219 -3.01 -7.14 -20.34
C PRO A 219 -4.39 -7.42 -20.94
N GLY A 220 -4.82 -8.68 -20.95
CA GLY A 220 -6.12 -9.07 -21.50
C GLY A 220 -7.30 -8.82 -20.55
N CYS A 221 -7.07 -8.42 -19.30
CA CYS A 221 -8.15 -8.02 -18.41
C CYS A 221 -8.54 -6.54 -18.64
N ASP A 222 -9.83 -6.25 -18.51
CA ASP A 222 -10.35 -4.89 -18.44
C ASP A 222 -10.41 -4.40 -17.00
N VAL A 223 -10.75 -5.31 -16.08
CA VAL A 223 -10.76 -5.06 -14.63
C VAL A 223 -9.91 -6.08 -13.91
N TRP A 224 -9.16 -5.62 -12.91
CA TRP A 224 -8.44 -6.48 -12.00
C TRP A 224 -9.06 -6.46 -10.61
N LEU A 225 -9.59 -7.60 -10.18
CA LEU A 225 -10.29 -7.75 -8.91
C LEU A 225 -9.33 -8.13 -7.77
N ASN A 226 -9.38 -7.39 -6.67
CA ASN A 226 -8.66 -7.69 -5.44
C ASN A 226 -9.55 -7.43 -4.20
N ASN A 227 -9.88 -8.44 -3.44
CA ASN A 227 -10.76 -8.34 -2.28
C ASN A 227 -10.13 -8.90 -0.99
N PRO A 228 -8.88 -8.52 -0.62
CA PRO A 228 -8.27 -8.96 0.62
C PRO A 228 -9.08 -8.46 1.83
N ILE A 229 -8.94 -9.14 2.97
CA ILE A 229 -9.39 -8.59 4.25
C ILE A 229 -8.47 -7.43 4.61
N ARG A 230 -9.00 -6.22 4.82
CA ARG A 230 -8.23 -5.07 5.30
C ARG A 230 -7.87 -5.23 6.78
N PRO A 231 -6.66 -4.85 7.25
CA PRO A 231 -5.48 -4.39 6.51
C PRO A 231 -4.43 -5.51 6.31
N LEU A 232 -4.83 -6.70 5.82
CA LEU A 232 -3.96 -7.87 5.75
C LEU A 232 -3.15 -7.97 4.45
N GLU A 233 -3.44 -7.16 3.43
CA GLU A 233 -2.60 -7.06 2.24
C GLU A 233 -1.53 -5.98 2.42
N ALA A 234 -0.28 -6.39 2.64
CA ALA A 234 0.83 -5.46 2.80
C ALA A 234 1.03 -4.49 1.61
N SER A 235 0.70 -4.92 0.39
CA SER A 235 0.77 -4.06 -0.80
C SER A 235 -0.12 -4.62 -1.91
N GLY A 236 0.32 -5.68 -2.61
CA GLY A 236 -0.46 -6.35 -3.67
C GLY A 236 -0.09 -5.94 -5.10
N THR A 237 1.08 -6.34 -5.58
CA THR A 237 1.64 -5.90 -6.88
C THR A 237 0.90 -6.39 -8.13
N SER A 238 -0.07 -7.30 -8.04
CA SER A 238 -0.84 -7.76 -9.20
C SER A 238 -1.71 -6.64 -9.81
N GLY A 239 -2.33 -5.81 -8.97
CA GLY A 239 -3.10 -4.65 -9.42
C GLY A 239 -2.24 -3.61 -10.16
N MET A 240 -0.99 -3.44 -9.73
CA MET A 240 -0.02 -2.59 -10.41
C MET A 240 0.30 -3.09 -11.82
N LYS A 241 0.51 -4.41 -11.98
CA LYS A 241 0.78 -5.03 -13.30
C LYS A 241 -0.41 -4.86 -14.25
N ALA A 242 -1.63 -5.00 -13.72
CA ALA A 242 -2.85 -4.80 -14.49
C ALA A 242 -3.01 -3.33 -14.92
N ALA A 243 -2.78 -2.38 -14.01
CA ALA A 243 -2.85 -0.94 -14.28
C ALA A 243 -1.88 -0.50 -15.37
N LEU A 244 -0.65 -1.06 -15.38
CA LEU A 244 0.33 -0.80 -16.44
C LEU A 244 -0.13 -1.22 -17.85
N ASN A 245 -1.19 -2.02 -17.97
CA ASN A 245 -1.78 -2.46 -19.23
C ASN A 245 -3.20 -1.91 -19.45
N GLY A 246 -3.55 -0.84 -18.73
CA GLY A 246 -4.84 -0.18 -18.86
C GLY A 246 -6.02 -0.99 -18.33
N ALA A 247 -5.80 -1.94 -17.42
CA ALA A 247 -6.88 -2.53 -16.65
C ALA A 247 -7.21 -1.64 -15.44
N LEU A 248 -8.50 -1.43 -15.17
CA LEU A 248 -8.98 -0.69 -14.01
C LEU A 248 -8.98 -1.59 -12.77
N ASN A 249 -8.67 -1.04 -11.59
CA ASN A 249 -8.71 -1.84 -10.36
C ASN A 249 -10.11 -1.79 -9.74
N LEU A 250 -10.60 -2.94 -9.30
CA LEU A 250 -11.77 -3.07 -8.42
C LEU A 250 -11.26 -3.72 -7.14
N SER A 251 -11.05 -2.92 -6.09
CA SER A 251 -10.34 -3.41 -4.91
C SER A 251 -10.81 -2.81 -3.59
N ILE A 252 -10.67 -3.59 -2.52
CA ILE A 252 -10.70 -3.06 -1.15
C ILE A 252 -9.54 -2.05 -0.99
N LEU A 253 -9.76 -0.96 -0.26
CA LEU A 253 -8.75 0.05 0.08
C LEU A 253 -7.73 -0.53 1.08
N ASP A 254 -6.82 -1.35 0.58
CA ASP A 254 -5.75 -1.98 1.35
C ASP A 254 -4.43 -1.96 0.56
N GLY A 255 -3.31 -2.18 1.24
CA GLY A 255 -2.00 -2.26 0.63
C GLY A 255 -1.61 -0.98 -0.12
N TRP A 256 -1.30 -1.10 -1.42
CA TRP A 256 -0.96 0.06 -2.27
C TRP A 256 -2.20 0.81 -2.79
N TRP A 257 -3.36 0.17 -2.77
CA TRP A 257 -4.57 0.75 -3.35
C TRP A 257 -5.13 1.84 -2.45
N ASP A 258 -5.04 1.66 -1.13
CA ASP A 258 -5.43 2.65 -0.10
C ASP A 258 -4.78 4.03 -0.34
N GLU A 259 -3.50 4.05 -0.74
CA GLU A 259 -2.76 5.31 -0.94
C GLU A 259 -2.92 5.95 -2.31
N TRP A 260 -3.24 5.19 -3.37
CA TRP A 260 -3.24 5.69 -4.76
C TRP A 260 -4.60 5.65 -5.45
N PHE A 261 -5.66 5.15 -4.81
CA PHE A 261 -7.01 5.31 -5.32
C PHE A 261 -7.42 6.79 -5.32
N ASP A 262 -7.97 7.26 -6.44
CA ASP A 262 -8.40 8.66 -6.59
C ASP A 262 -9.85 8.83 -7.09
N GLY A 263 -10.59 7.73 -7.24
CA GLY A 263 -11.96 7.73 -7.75
C GLY A 263 -12.09 7.74 -9.27
N GLU A 264 -11.01 7.98 -10.02
CA GLU A 264 -11.00 8.00 -11.49
C GLU A 264 -10.24 6.81 -12.09
N ASN A 265 -9.34 6.19 -11.31
CA ASN A 265 -8.49 5.07 -11.72
C ASN A 265 -9.07 3.67 -11.42
N GLY A 266 -10.35 3.58 -11.02
CA GLY A 266 -11.03 2.33 -10.72
C GLY A 266 -12.13 2.49 -9.67
N TRP A 267 -12.34 1.44 -8.88
CA TRP A 267 -13.38 1.40 -7.84
C TRP A 267 -12.85 0.83 -6.54
N ALA A 268 -13.34 1.42 -5.44
CA ALA A 268 -13.12 0.95 -4.08
C ALA A 268 -14.30 0.08 -3.64
N ILE A 269 -14.05 -1.17 -3.24
CA ILE A 269 -15.03 -1.98 -2.52
C ILE A 269 -15.07 -1.45 -1.08
N PRO A 270 -16.23 -0.99 -0.57
CA PRO A 270 -16.34 -0.54 0.81
C PRO A 270 -15.93 -1.65 1.78
N THR A 271 -15.14 -1.29 2.79
CA THR A 271 -14.82 -2.20 3.90
C THR A 271 -15.91 -2.09 4.96
N ALA A 272 -16.36 -3.22 5.49
CA ALA A 272 -17.33 -3.24 6.59
C ALA A 272 -16.61 -3.06 7.94
N ASP A 273 -16.04 -1.87 8.15
CA ASP A 273 -15.31 -1.51 9.37
C ASP A 273 -16.22 -1.61 10.62
N GLY A 274 -15.67 -2.14 11.71
CA GLY A 274 -16.41 -2.32 12.97
C GLY A 274 -17.30 -3.56 13.04
N VAL A 275 -17.38 -4.37 11.97
CA VAL A 275 -18.09 -5.66 11.98
C VAL A 275 -17.14 -6.77 12.44
N GLU A 276 -17.31 -7.24 13.68
CA GLU A 276 -16.48 -8.30 14.27
C GLU A 276 -16.76 -9.69 13.67
N ASP A 277 -18.02 -9.97 13.32
CA ASP A 277 -18.43 -11.23 12.71
C ASP A 277 -17.92 -11.32 11.26
N HIS A 278 -17.00 -12.25 11.03
CA HIS A 278 -16.38 -12.46 9.72
C HIS A 278 -17.36 -12.87 8.63
N ASP A 279 -18.37 -13.69 8.93
CA ASP A 279 -19.37 -14.11 7.95
C ASP A 279 -20.26 -12.94 7.57
N ARG A 280 -20.69 -12.15 8.57
CA ARG A 280 -21.50 -10.96 8.32
C ARG A 280 -20.75 -9.90 7.52
N ARG A 281 -19.46 -9.69 7.82
CA ARG A 281 -18.58 -8.78 7.06
C ARG A 281 -18.50 -9.23 5.61
N ASP A 282 -18.24 -10.52 5.37
CA ASP A 282 -18.10 -11.06 4.03
C ASP A 282 -19.43 -10.98 3.25
N ASP A 283 -20.60 -11.12 3.88
CA ASP A 283 -21.90 -10.89 3.24
C ASP A 283 -22.08 -9.43 2.77
N ILE A 284 -21.74 -8.46 3.63
CA ILE A 284 -21.84 -7.03 3.31
C ILE A 284 -20.90 -6.65 2.16
N GLU A 285 -19.64 -7.10 2.24
CA GLU A 285 -18.65 -6.78 1.23
C GLU A 285 -18.90 -7.50 -0.10
N ALA A 286 -19.47 -8.72 -0.07
CA ALA A 286 -19.94 -9.40 -1.27
C ALA A 286 -21.11 -8.65 -1.93
N ASP A 287 -22.12 -8.21 -1.17
CA ASP A 287 -23.23 -7.42 -1.68
C ASP A 287 -22.76 -6.12 -2.36
N ALA A 288 -21.83 -5.43 -1.71
CA ALA A 288 -21.20 -4.22 -2.25
C ALA A 288 -20.38 -4.51 -3.53
N LEU A 289 -19.62 -5.61 -3.55
CA LEU A 289 -18.88 -6.06 -4.73
C LEU A 289 -19.81 -6.28 -5.93
N TYR A 290 -20.88 -7.06 -5.76
CA TYR A 290 -21.83 -7.30 -6.84
C TYR A 290 -22.52 -6.01 -7.29
N GLY A 291 -22.93 -5.15 -6.35
CA GLY A 291 -23.54 -3.86 -6.65
C GLY A 291 -22.62 -2.94 -7.46
N LEU A 292 -21.33 -2.91 -7.14
CA LEU A 292 -20.33 -2.16 -7.91
C LEU A 292 -20.16 -2.74 -9.32
N ILE A 293 -20.03 -4.06 -9.45
CA ILE A 293 -19.90 -4.72 -10.75
C ILE A 293 -21.09 -4.36 -11.64
N GLU A 294 -22.31 -4.50 -11.14
CA GLU A 294 -23.54 -4.28 -11.89
C GLU A 294 -23.76 -2.81 -12.26
N LYS A 295 -23.76 -1.93 -11.25
CA LYS A 295 -24.26 -0.55 -11.37
C LYS A 295 -23.19 0.45 -11.78
N ALA A 296 -21.92 0.12 -11.57
CA ALA A 296 -20.81 1.01 -11.90
C ALA A 296 -19.93 0.42 -13.00
N VAL A 297 -19.34 -0.77 -12.80
CA VAL A 297 -18.35 -1.33 -13.72
C VAL A 297 -18.98 -1.69 -15.06
N ALA A 298 -19.93 -2.63 -15.08
CA ALA A 298 -20.59 -3.10 -16.29
C ALA A 298 -21.36 -1.94 -16.95
N ALA A 299 -22.10 -1.15 -16.17
CA ALA A 299 -22.78 0.04 -16.68
C ALA A 299 -21.84 0.99 -17.43
N THR A 300 -20.62 1.24 -16.93
CA THR A 300 -19.65 2.13 -17.58
C THR A 300 -18.99 1.50 -18.80
N PHE A 301 -18.73 0.19 -18.78
CA PHE A 301 -18.12 -0.52 -19.90
C PHE A 301 -19.05 -0.60 -21.12
N TYR A 302 -20.35 -0.80 -20.87
CA TYR A 302 -21.36 -0.97 -21.91
C TYR A 302 -22.05 0.34 -22.34
N ASP A 303 -21.76 1.45 -21.65
CA ASP A 303 -22.18 2.80 -22.05
C ASP A 303 -21.32 3.29 -23.22
N VAL A 304 -21.76 2.92 -24.43
CA VAL A 304 -21.06 3.22 -25.69
C VAL A 304 -21.76 4.31 -26.50
N ASP A 305 -20.98 5.11 -27.22
CA ASP A 305 -21.48 6.12 -28.14
C ASP A 305 -21.93 5.53 -29.50
N GLU A 306 -22.32 6.40 -30.44
CA GLU A 306 -22.73 6.02 -31.80
C GLU A 306 -21.62 5.28 -32.59
N SER A 307 -20.36 5.47 -32.20
CA SER A 307 -19.19 4.77 -32.77
C SER A 307 -18.89 3.45 -32.06
N ARG A 308 -19.74 3.03 -31.11
CA ARG A 308 -19.57 1.86 -30.23
C ARG A 308 -18.32 1.94 -29.34
N LEU A 309 -17.94 3.15 -28.93
CA LEU A 309 -16.81 3.37 -28.02
C LEU A 309 -17.29 3.77 -26.62
N PRO A 310 -16.82 3.10 -25.56
CA PRO A 310 -17.15 3.49 -24.20
C PRO A 310 -16.27 4.67 -23.74
N ARG A 311 -16.65 5.89 -24.12
CA ARG A 311 -15.85 7.11 -23.91
C ARG A 311 -15.43 7.31 -22.46
N ARG A 312 -16.37 7.10 -21.52
CA ARG A 312 -16.08 7.21 -20.09
C ARG A 312 -15.07 6.17 -19.62
N TRP A 313 -15.23 4.91 -20.05
CA TRP A 313 -14.30 3.84 -19.74
C TRP A 313 -12.89 4.14 -20.26
N ILE A 314 -12.78 4.55 -21.52
CA ILE A 314 -11.50 4.90 -22.16
C ILE A 314 -10.85 6.07 -21.42
N GLY A 315 -11.64 7.07 -20.99
CA GLY A 315 -11.19 8.16 -20.12
C GLY A 315 -10.55 7.67 -18.81
N MET A 316 -11.19 6.71 -18.12
CA MET A 316 -10.65 6.11 -16.89
C MET A 316 -9.36 5.32 -17.16
N VAL A 317 -9.29 4.56 -18.26
CA VAL A 317 -8.08 3.83 -18.66
C VAL A 317 -6.93 4.81 -18.92
N ARG A 318 -7.22 5.91 -19.63
CA ARG A 318 -6.26 6.98 -19.92
C ARG A 318 -5.73 7.64 -18.65
N HIS A 319 -6.64 7.97 -17.73
CA HIS A 319 -6.29 8.51 -16.42
C HIS A 319 -5.40 7.55 -15.63
N THR A 320 -5.75 6.27 -15.60
CA THR A 320 -4.98 5.20 -14.96
C THR A 320 -3.56 5.11 -15.51
N LEU A 321 -3.41 5.07 -16.84
CA LEU A 321 -2.11 5.02 -17.48
C LEU A 321 -1.25 6.24 -17.15
N ARG A 322 -1.85 7.45 -17.16
CA ARG A 322 -1.16 8.71 -16.87
C ARG A 322 -0.73 8.83 -15.40
N THR A 323 -1.61 8.47 -14.47
CA THR A 323 -1.38 8.70 -13.03
C THR A 323 -0.64 7.57 -12.35
N LEU A 324 -0.98 6.31 -12.66
CA LEU A 324 -0.38 5.14 -12.04
C LEU A 324 0.85 4.64 -12.80
N GLY A 325 0.87 4.79 -14.13
CA GLY A 325 2.00 4.39 -14.99
C GLY A 325 3.38 4.72 -14.41
N PRO A 326 3.71 5.99 -14.13
CA PRO A 326 5.00 6.36 -13.55
C PRO A 326 5.16 5.99 -12.06
N LYS A 327 4.06 5.92 -11.30
CA LYS A 327 4.09 5.65 -9.85
C LYS A 327 4.42 4.19 -9.55
N VAL A 328 3.78 3.26 -10.24
CA VAL A 328 3.86 1.83 -9.92
C VAL A 328 5.17 1.16 -10.40
N LEU A 329 6.13 1.91 -10.95
CA LEU A 329 7.36 1.38 -11.52
C LEU A 329 8.35 0.92 -10.44
N SER A 330 8.99 -0.23 -10.67
CA SER A 330 10.08 -0.71 -9.81
C SER A 330 11.32 0.18 -9.86
N THR A 331 11.55 0.92 -10.96
CA THR A 331 12.66 1.90 -11.06
C THR A 331 12.51 3.01 -10.02
N ARG A 332 11.29 3.51 -9.83
CA ARG A 332 10.94 4.47 -8.77
C ARG A 332 11.15 3.86 -7.40
N MET A 333 10.60 2.67 -7.15
CA MET A 333 10.78 1.94 -5.88
C MET A 333 12.27 1.75 -5.54
N VAL A 334 13.08 1.24 -6.48
CA VAL A 334 14.51 1.00 -6.26
C VAL A 334 15.26 2.32 -6.01
N ARG A 335 14.93 3.40 -6.73
CA ARG A 335 15.51 4.72 -6.48
C ARG A 335 15.23 5.19 -5.06
N GLU A 336 14.01 5.00 -4.55
CA GLU A 336 13.68 5.32 -3.16
C GLU A 336 14.48 4.48 -2.16
N TYR A 337 14.61 3.17 -2.37
CA TYR A 337 15.47 2.32 -1.52
C TYR A 337 16.91 2.80 -1.50
N VAL A 338 17.47 3.10 -2.68
CA VAL A 338 18.85 3.57 -2.81
C VAL A 338 19.05 4.89 -2.08
N LEU A 339 18.19 5.89 -2.33
CA LEU A 339 18.35 7.24 -1.78
C LEU A 339 18.03 7.31 -0.28
N ARG A 340 16.96 6.63 0.16
CA ARG A 340 16.43 6.78 1.52
C ARG A 340 17.04 5.78 2.50
N LEU A 341 17.47 4.61 2.04
CA LEU A 341 17.94 3.54 2.93
C LEU A 341 19.39 3.13 2.65
N TYR A 342 19.73 2.70 1.43
CA TYR A 342 21.02 2.08 1.15
C TYR A 342 22.19 3.05 1.12
N LEU A 343 22.06 4.24 0.52
CA LEU A 343 23.12 5.25 0.54
C LEU A 343 23.40 5.74 1.98
N PRO A 344 22.39 6.13 2.78
CA PRO A 344 22.62 6.47 4.19
C PRO A 344 23.24 5.33 5.00
N ALA A 345 22.77 4.08 4.82
CA ALA A 345 23.35 2.92 5.49
C ALA A 345 24.82 2.68 5.09
N GLY A 346 25.13 2.81 3.80
CA GLY A 346 26.49 2.68 3.29
C GLY A 346 27.43 3.77 3.81
N SER A 347 26.96 5.02 3.93
CA SER A 347 27.74 6.10 4.55
C SER A 347 27.99 5.84 6.03
N SER A 348 26.95 5.50 6.79
CA SER A 348 27.09 5.17 8.22
C SER A 348 28.03 3.98 8.45
N SER A 349 27.97 2.92 7.63
CA SER A 349 28.90 1.79 7.72
C SER A 349 30.36 2.22 7.51
N ARG A 350 30.63 3.04 6.49
CA ARG A 350 31.99 3.54 6.22
C ARG A 350 32.51 4.42 7.34
N GLU A 351 31.67 5.28 7.90
CA GLU A 351 32.02 6.13 9.05
C GLU A 351 32.32 5.28 10.30
N MET A 352 31.54 4.23 10.55
CA MET A 352 31.74 3.31 11.67
C MET A 352 33.01 2.47 11.53
N GLU A 353 33.42 2.10 10.30
CA GLU A 353 34.63 1.33 10.02
C GLU A 353 35.91 2.20 10.01
N ALA A 354 35.77 3.50 9.75
CA ALA A 354 36.89 4.42 9.67
C ALA A 354 37.71 4.47 10.97
N SER A 355 38.97 4.91 10.84
CA SER A 355 39.91 5.10 11.96
C SER A 355 40.01 3.87 12.90
N GLY A 356 39.95 2.67 12.30
CA GLY A 356 40.00 1.42 13.04
C GLY A 356 38.82 1.24 13.99
N PHE A 357 37.60 1.54 13.55
CA PHE A 357 36.35 1.43 14.33
C PHE A 357 36.25 2.39 15.54
N ALA A 358 36.83 3.59 15.45
CA ALA A 358 36.81 4.55 16.55
C ALA A 358 35.37 4.98 16.91
N LEU A 359 34.61 5.45 15.92
CA LEU A 359 33.21 5.86 16.11
C LEU A 359 32.33 4.71 16.59
N ALA A 360 32.53 3.49 16.09
CA ALA A 360 31.75 2.34 16.55
C ALA A 360 31.97 2.01 18.03
N ARG A 361 33.22 2.10 18.52
CA ARG A 361 33.53 1.93 19.95
C ARG A 361 32.96 3.06 20.80
N GLU A 362 33.07 4.30 20.31
CA GLU A 362 32.50 5.48 20.94
C GLU A 362 30.98 5.35 21.09
N VAL A 363 30.26 5.06 20.00
CA VAL A 363 28.80 4.87 20.01
C VAL A 363 28.40 3.72 20.93
N CYS A 364 29.18 2.63 21.00
CA CYS A 364 28.91 1.53 21.91
C CYS A 364 29.03 1.96 23.39
N ALA A 365 30.11 2.67 23.74
CA ALA A 365 30.32 3.20 25.08
C ALA A 365 29.25 4.24 25.45
N TRP A 366 28.94 5.15 24.52
CA TRP A 366 27.88 6.13 24.64
C TRP A 366 26.52 5.45 24.89
N LYS A 367 26.11 4.48 24.04
CA LYS A 367 24.84 3.73 24.21
C LYS A 367 24.72 3.04 25.58
N GLN A 368 25.84 2.55 26.15
CA GLN A 368 25.85 1.94 27.48
C GLN A 368 25.64 2.98 28.58
N ARG A 369 26.35 4.12 28.50
CA ARG A 369 26.21 5.24 29.44
C ARG A 369 24.80 5.84 29.39
N GLU A 370 24.28 6.09 28.20
CA GLU A 370 22.91 6.59 28.00
C GLU A 370 21.90 5.71 28.73
N ARG A 371 21.93 4.40 28.51
CA ARG A 371 20.99 3.46 29.14
C ARG A 371 21.08 3.43 30.66
N SER A 372 22.27 3.65 31.24
CA SER A 372 22.42 3.66 32.70
C SER A 372 21.92 4.97 33.32
N GLN A 373 22.10 6.09 32.63
CA GLN A 373 21.72 7.42 33.11
C GLN A 373 20.25 7.77 32.79
N TRP A 374 19.66 7.19 31.75
CA TRP A 374 18.31 7.52 31.25
C TRP A 374 17.22 7.54 32.34
N PRO A 375 17.18 6.59 33.30
CA PRO A 375 16.18 6.62 34.37
C PRO A 375 16.27 7.83 35.32
N LEU A 376 17.37 8.57 35.30
CA LEU A 376 17.60 9.76 36.11
C LEU A 376 17.14 11.05 35.43
N LEU A 377 16.92 11.02 34.11
CA LEU A 377 16.49 12.18 33.33
C LEU A 377 15.05 12.55 33.67
N ARG A 378 14.77 13.86 33.71
CA ARG A 378 13.43 14.39 34.00
C ARG A 378 13.15 15.62 33.16
N VAL A 379 11.89 15.77 32.76
CA VAL A 379 11.34 17.07 32.40
C VAL A 379 10.67 17.60 33.65
N ASP A 380 11.28 18.60 34.27
CA ASP A 380 10.90 19.11 35.59
C ASP A 380 9.62 19.95 35.48
N HIS A 381 9.59 20.86 34.51
CA HIS A 381 8.39 21.63 34.18
C HIS A 381 8.45 22.15 32.74
N VAL A 382 7.27 22.43 32.17
CA VAL A 382 7.11 23.02 30.83
C VAL A 382 6.19 24.22 30.95
N GLU A 383 6.68 25.37 30.49
CA GLU A 383 5.96 26.65 30.48
C GLU A 383 5.72 27.08 29.03
N ALA A 384 4.66 27.86 28.81
CA ALA A 384 4.45 28.52 27.54
C ALA A 384 4.06 29.99 27.73
N ASP A 385 4.81 30.87 27.07
CA ASP A 385 4.50 32.28 26.94
C ASP A 385 3.66 32.52 25.69
N GLY A 386 2.74 33.50 25.75
CA GLY A 386 1.88 33.86 24.61
C GLY A 386 0.62 33.01 24.49
N VAL A 387 0.31 32.19 25.49
CA VAL A 387 -0.92 31.39 25.61
C VAL A 387 -1.86 32.09 26.60
N GLY A 388 -2.88 32.78 26.09
CA GLY A 388 -3.91 33.45 26.91
C GLY A 388 -5.32 33.11 26.41
N ASP A 389 -6.36 33.64 27.06
CA ASP A 389 -7.77 33.29 26.78
C ASP A 389 -8.22 33.58 25.33
N SER A 390 -7.52 34.47 24.61
CA SER A 390 -7.77 34.77 23.19
C SER A 390 -6.45 34.95 22.43
N VAL A 391 -5.97 33.89 21.79
CA VAL A 391 -4.77 33.95 20.95
C VAL A 391 -5.16 34.03 19.47
N SER A 392 -4.59 35.00 18.75
CA SER A 392 -4.85 35.17 17.31
C SER A 392 -3.93 34.30 16.47
N LEU A 393 -4.42 33.84 15.32
CA LEU A 393 -3.62 33.20 14.27
C LEU A 393 -2.36 34.05 13.96
N GLY A 394 -1.20 33.40 13.95
CA GLY A 394 0.10 34.04 13.73
C GLY A 394 0.77 34.61 15.00
N THR A 395 0.13 34.57 16.16
CA THR A 395 0.79 34.94 17.43
C THR A 395 1.87 33.90 17.76
N PRO A 396 3.11 34.32 18.08
CA PRO A 396 4.16 33.39 18.48
C PRO A 396 3.89 32.86 19.90
N ILE A 397 3.84 31.54 20.05
CA ILE A 397 3.92 30.85 21.34
C ILE A 397 5.39 30.50 21.59
N THR A 398 5.89 30.79 22.78
CA THR A 398 7.22 30.34 23.19
C THR A 398 7.11 29.28 24.25
N VAL A 399 7.45 28.04 23.91
CA VAL A 399 7.52 26.91 24.83
C VAL A 399 8.91 26.86 25.46
N ARG A 400 8.96 26.77 26.79
CA ARG A 400 10.18 26.59 27.58
C ARG A 400 10.09 25.28 28.35
N ALA A 401 11.17 24.51 28.32
CA ALA A 401 11.28 23.24 29.04
C ALA A 401 12.48 23.30 29.97
N PHE A 402 12.26 22.98 31.23
CA PHE A 402 13.30 22.82 32.24
C PHE A 402 13.53 21.33 32.42
N VAL A 403 14.75 20.87 32.13
CA VAL A 403 15.10 19.45 32.12
C VAL A 403 16.31 19.17 32.98
N SER A 404 16.27 18.07 33.71
CA SER A 404 17.38 17.51 34.48
C SER A 404 18.01 16.37 33.70
N LEU A 405 19.28 16.51 33.34
CA LEU A 405 20.05 15.55 32.55
C LEU A 405 20.98 14.65 33.38
N GLY A 406 21.10 14.91 34.68
CA GLY A 406 21.99 14.16 35.57
C GLY A 406 23.45 14.28 35.12
N GLU A 407 24.09 13.16 34.80
CA GLU A 407 25.48 13.12 34.31
C GLU A 407 25.60 13.29 32.78
N LEU A 408 24.48 13.35 32.06
CA LEU A 408 24.47 13.59 30.61
C LEU A 408 24.59 15.07 30.28
N THR A 409 25.08 15.36 29.08
CA THR A 409 25.25 16.71 28.57
C THR A 409 24.18 17.06 27.52
N PRO A 410 23.96 18.35 27.23
CA PRO A 410 23.07 18.77 26.14
C PRO A 410 23.40 18.16 24.78
N ASP A 411 24.67 17.81 24.51
CA ASP A 411 25.07 17.19 23.24
C ASP A 411 24.59 15.73 23.11
N ASP A 412 24.33 15.08 24.25
CA ASP A 412 23.88 13.68 24.33
C ASP A 412 22.38 13.51 24.11
N VAL A 413 21.61 14.60 24.13
CA VAL A 413 20.15 14.58 24.08
C VAL A 413 19.59 15.53 23.03
N LEU A 414 18.41 15.17 22.52
CA LEU A 414 17.57 16.02 21.70
C LEU A 414 16.28 16.30 22.47
N VAL A 415 16.11 17.54 22.88
CA VAL A 415 14.84 17.99 23.47
C VAL A 415 13.92 18.48 22.36
N GLN A 416 12.74 17.87 22.23
CA GLN A 416 11.76 18.18 21.20
C GLN A 416 10.46 18.66 21.82
N ALA A 417 9.86 19.69 21.23
CA ALA A 417 8.45 19.98 21.43
C ALA A 417 7.61 19.08 20.50
N VAL A 418 6.59 18.45 21.08
CA VAL A 418 5.51 17.75 20.36
C VAL A 418 4.30 18.66 20.43
N TYR A 419 3.75 19.10 19.30
CA TYR A 419 2.67 20.08 19.30
C TYR A 419 1.72 19.88 18.12
N GLY A 420 0.49 20.37 18.26
CA GLY A 420 -0.50 20.25 17.19
C GLY A 420 -1.92 20.34 17.70
N ARG A 421 -2.87 19.90 16.86
CA ARG A 421 -4.27 19.83 17.23
C ARG A 421 -4.50 18.70 18.22
N VAL A 422 -5.45 18.90 19.11
CA VAL A 422 -5.94 17.87 20.03
C VAL A 422 -7.41 17.57 19.81
N ASP A 423 -7.82 16.35 20.10
CA ASP A 423 -9.23 15.94 20.12
C ASP A 423 -9.91 16.32 21.45
N ALA A 424 -11.15 15.86 21.65
CA ALA A 424 -11.91 16.14 22.88
C ALA A 424 -11.37 15.43 24.14
N ASP A 425 -10.48 14.44 23.96
CA ASP A 425 -9.80 13.71 25.04
C ASP A 425 -8.35 14.23 25.24
N ASP A 426 -8.02 15.42 24.71
CA ASP A 426 -6.69 16.02 24.71
C ASP A 426 -5.60 15.17 24.04
N ARG A 427 -5.95 14.25 23.13
CA ARG A 427 -4.98 13.47 22.36
C ARG A 427 -4.57 14.19 21.08
N PHE A 428 -3.29 14.13 20.74
CA PHE A 428 -2.80 14.72 19.51
C PHE A 428 -3.40 14.08 18.25
N ILE A 429 -3.83 14.92 17.32
CA ILE A 429 -4.20 14.53 15.96
C ILE A 429 -3.06 14.95 15.04
N ALA A 430 -2.32 13.95 14.52
CA ALA A 430 -1.15 14.16 13.64
C ALA A 430 -0.13 15.17 14.21
N PRO A 431 0.50 14.87 15.37
CA PRO A 431 1.42 15.79 16.03
C PRO A 431 2.62 16.15 15.14
N ARG A 432 3.12 17.38 15.33
CA ARG A 432 4.37 17.87 14.74
C ARG A 432 5.47 17.87 15.79
N HIS A 433 6.70 17.70 15.33
CA HIS A 433 7.89 17.66 16.15
C HIS A 433 8.86 18.78 15.76
N ALA A 434 9.44 19.45 16.75
CA ALA A 434 10.49 20.44 16.51
C ALA A 434 11.55 20.40 17.60
N ALA A 435 12.82 20.42 17.20
CA ALA A 435 13.94 20.51 18.11
C ALA A 435 13.91 21.86 18.86
N MET A 436 14.06 21.81 20.18
CA MET A 436 14.17 23.01 21.01
C MET A 436 15.63 23.44 21.10
N GLN A 437 15.87 24.75 21.17
CA GLN A 437 17.20 25.31 21.30
C GLN A 437 17.60 25.32 22.78
N GLN A 438 18.80 24.81 23.07
CA GLN A 438 19.41 24.97 24.39
C GLN A 438 19.58 26.47 24.69
N ALA A 439 19.16 26.89 25.88
CA ALA A 439 19.28 28.26 26.35
C ALA A 439 20.38 28.38 27.42
N GLU A 440 20.04 28.14 28.69
CA GLU A 440 20.94 28.34 29.82
C GLU A 440 20.89 27.15 30.79
N SER A 441 21.98 26.92 31.54
CA SER A 441 21.95 26.00 32.69
C SER A 441 21.50 26.77 33.91
N PHE A 442 20.47 26.29 34.60
CA PHE A 442 19.95 26.93 35.81
C PHE A 442 20.51 26.32 37.10
N GLU A 443 20.97 25.07 37.05
CA GLU A 443 21.65 24.38 38.15
C GLU A 443 22.54 23.24 37.62
N PRO A 444 23.44 22.66 38.43
CA PRO A 444 24.27 21.54 37.99
C PRO A 444 23.43 20.35 37.48
N GLY A 445 23.52 20.08 36.17
CA GLY A 445 22.72 19.04 35.50
C GLY A 445 21.34 19.49 35.00
N GLY A 446 20.91 20.71 35.33
CA GLY A 446 19.65 21.31 34.90
C GLY A 446 19.83 22.32 33.75
N TRP A 447 18.96 22.23 32.74
CA TRP A 447 19.04 23.02 31.50
C TRP A 447 17.66 23.53 31.04
N GLU A 448 17.62 24.79 30.58
CA GLU A 448 16.48 25.36 29.87
C GLU A 448 16.61 25.10 28.36
N TYR A 449 15.52 24.66 27.74
CA TYR A 449 15.35 24.59 26.29
C TYR A 449 14.16 25.44 25.87
N ARG A 450 14.28 26.11 24.71
CA ARG A 450 13.26 27.04 24.21
C ARG A 450 12.92 26.77 22.74
N LEU A 451 11.64 26.94 22.41
CA LEU A 451 11.17 26.94 21.03
C LEU A 451 10.05 27.96 20.86
N THR A 452 10.16 28.81 19.84
CA THR A 452 9.09 29.72 19.43
C THR A 452 8.40 29.18 18.18
N LEU A 453 7.08 29.04 18.27
CA LEU A 453 6.22 28.47 17.23
C LEU A 453 5.15 29.48 16.81
N PRO A 454 4.87 29.63 15.50
CA PRO A 454 3.69 30.35 15.06
C PRO A 454 2.43 29.50 15.29
N LEU A 455 1.36 30.11 15.83
CA LEU A 455 0.03 29.51 15.79
C LEU A 455 -0.52 29.57 14.36
N GLU A 456 -0.44 28.45 13.64
CA GLU A 456 -0.83 28.36 12.23
C GLU A 456 -2.27 27.90 12.01
N GLN A 457 -2.99 27.48 13.07
CA GLN A 457 -4.30 26.84 12.94
C GLN A 457 -5.28 27.29 14.01
N ASN A 458 -6.57 27.30 13.66
CA ASN A 458 -7.67 27.57 14.57
C ASN A 458 -8.12 26.28 15.28
N GLY A 459 -8.55 26.39 16.54
CA GLY A 459 -9.07 25.30 17.36
C GLY A 459 -8.15 24.94 18.54
N PRO A 460 -8.50 23.88 19.30
CA PRO A 460 -7.67 23.41 20.41
C PRO A 460 -6.25 23.07 19.96
N PHE A 461 -5.27 23.62 20.68
CA PHE A 461 -3.85 23.44 20.42
C PHE A 461 -3.21 22.85 21.68
N GLY A 462 -2.54 21.71 21.52
CA GLY A 462 -1.76 21.07 22.57
C GLY A 462 -0.26 21.22 22.30
N TYR A 463 0.52 21.15 23.37
CA TYR A 463 1.96 20.99 23.29
C TYR A 463 2.45 20.15 24.48
N THR A 464 3.55 19.43 24.27
CA THR A 464 4.33 18.75 25.30
C THR A 464 5.79 18.72 24.87
N VAL A 465 6.68 18.22 25.73
CA VAL A 465 8.11 18.17 25.47
C VAL A 465 8.63 16.77 25.77
N ARG A 466 9.53 16.27 24.93
CA ARG A 466 10.20 15.00 25.15
C ARG A 466 11.71 15.13 25.04
N ILE A 467 12.43 14.28 25.75
CA ILE A 467 13.88 14.12 25.65
C ILE A 467 14.15 12.81 24.91
N LEU A 468 14.98 12.84 23.87
CA LEU A 468 15.43 11.69 23.07
C LEU A 468 16.96 11.59 23.06
N PRO A 469 17.56 10.40 22.87
CA PRO A 469 19.00 10.29 22.71
C PRO A 469 19.49 10.98 21.44
N HIS A 470 20.65 11.61 21.50
CA HIS A 470 21.27 12.29 20.38
C HIS A 470 22.75 11.93 20.25
N HIS A 471 23.11 11.39 19.08
CA HIS A 471 24.49 11.08 18.72
C HIS A 471 24.61 11.00 17.20
N ALA A 472 25.74 11.45 16.65
CA ALA A 472 26.01 11.40 15.20
C ALA A 472 26.02 9.98 14.61
N GLY A 473 26.06 8.95 15.46
CA GLY A 473 26.09 7.54 15.07
C GLY A 473 24.72 6.88 14.98
N LEU A 474 23.65 7.58 15.38
CA LEU A 474 22.27 7.10 15.25
C LEU A 474 21.70 7.46 13.87
N ALA A 475 20.83 6.62 13.33
CA ALA A 475 20.07 6.95 12.11
C ALA A 475 18.86 7.84 12.39
N ALA A 476 18.29 7.71 13.58
CA ALA A 476 17.15 8.48 14.06
C ALA A 476 17.20 8.58 15.60
N PRO A 477 16.70 9.66 16.21
CA PRO A 477 16.65 9.80 17.67
C PRO A 477 15.91 8.65 18.37
N GLU A 478 14.90 8.08 17.70
CA GLU A 478 14.07 7.01 18.23
C GLU A 478 14.76 5.64 18.19
N GLU A 479 15.93 5.49 17.53
CA GLU A 479 16.62 4.20 17.31
C GLU A 479 16.80 3.39 18.60
N MET A 480 17.04 4.05 19.73
CA MET A 480 17.29 3.38 21.01
C MET A 480 16.03 2.99 21.79
N GLY A 481 14.84 3.46 21.39
CA GLY A 481 13.59 3.22 22.13
C GLY A 481 13.58 3.85 23.52
N LEU A 482 14.30 4.96 23.69
CA LEU A 482 14.40 5.71 24.93
C LEU A 482 13.78 7.09 24.73
N GLN A 483 12.89 7.48 25.65
CA GLN A 483 12.42 8.85 25.74
C GLN A 483 12.05 9.21 27.18
N VAL A 484 12.00 10.50 27.47
CA VAL A 484 11.45 11.04 28.72
C VAL A 484 10.35 12.02 28.37
N LEU A 485 9.18 11.86 28.98
CA LEU A 485 8.04 12.76 28.88
C LEU A 485 7.86 13.52 30.19
N PRO A 486 7.11 14.64 30.22
CA PRO A 486 6.83 15.36 31.45
C PRO A 486 6.02 14.46 32.38
N THR A 487 6.35 14.50 33.67
CA THR A 487 5.57 13.78 34.67
C THR A 487 4.22 14.48 34.76
N VAL A 488 3.13 13.82 34.36
CA VAL A 488 1.78 14.34 34.59
C VAL A 488 1.55 14.29 36.10
N THR A 489 1.78 15.41 36.77
CA THR A 489 1.26 15.58 38.12
C THR A 489 -0.25 15.75 37.96
N VAL A 490 -1.00 14.67 38.13
CA VAL A 490 -2.46 14.78 38.30
C VAL A 490 -2.64 15.63 39.55
N GLY A 491 -3.00 16.91 39.34
CA GLY A 491 -3.23 17.85 40.41
C GLY A 491 -4.24 17.29 41.40
N ALA A 492 -3.88 17.31 42.68
CA ALA A 492 -4.75 16.98 43.81
C ALA A 492 -5.74 18.10 44.09
#